data_AF-A0A8J9RMP4-F1
#
_entry.id   AF-A0A8J9RMP4-F1
#
_cell.length_a   1.000
_cell.length_b   1.000
_cell.length_c   1.000
_cell.angle_alpha   90.00
_cell.angle_beta   90.00
_cell.angle_gamma   90.00
#
_symmetry.space_group_name_H-M   'P 1'
#
loop_
_entity.id
_entity.type
_entity.pdbx_description
1 polymer ?
#
loop_
_entity_poly.entity_id
_entity_poly.type
_entity_poly.pdbx_seq_one_letter_code
_entity_poly.pdbx_strand_id
1 'polypeptide(L)'
;MSSRKKTERSNICECLVLIQVADDVSAEEAEETVGRLWSAQYRAPGTLCAFGGAHLANTPGSTATSSNYTHAVRFRFGSQAAADSFLSNAAVQTCLTKDLASKLQSRKLVLFEGPVASDLEAIFCRGSEWDSGAEHIFIFKATPQATSREVDEHLKQLAALAESSLAGALQTTHGKISSSSYEDSGGTHAMLTRFETQKQLQAFLRLPPCAALLSAVNNLPVSALVSFAYNIAPTNNSRSTSPQSNLL
;
A
#
# COMPACT_ATOMS: atom_id res chain seq x y z
N MET A 1 -26.36 13.96 24.99
CA MET A 1 -24.93 14.27 24.81
C MET A 1 -24.18 12.97 24.72
N SER A 2 -23.85 12.51 23.50
CA SER A 2 -23.11 11.26 23.30
C SER A 2 -21.65 11.51 23.62
N SER A 3 -21.14 10.88 24.69
CA SER A 3 -19.71 10.83 24.99
C SER A 3 -18.99 10.25 23.76
N ARG A 4 -18.15 11.04 23.08
CA ARG A 4 -17.22 10.51 22.08
C ARG A 4 -16.29 9.56 22.81
N LYS A 5 -16.53 8.24 22.70
CA LYS A 5 -15.54 7.22 23.06
C LYS A 5 -14.24 7.64 22.37
N LYS A 6 -13.19 7.88 23.14
CA LYS A 6 -11.86 8.10 22.60
C LYS A 6 -11.53 6.86 21.78
N THR A 7 -11.48 6.98 20.46
CA THR A 7 -11.13 5.85 19.59
C THR A 7 -9.68 5.49 19.89
N GLU A 8 -9.49 4.39 20.60
CA GLU A 8 -8.17 3.85 20.87
C GLU A 8 -7.53 3.45 19.53
N ARG A 9 -6.24 3.75 19.36
CA ARG A 9 -5.47 3.42 18.16
C ARG A 9 -4.37 2.44 18.54
N SER A 10 -4.23 1.38 17.76
CA SER A 10 -3.13 0.42 17.85
C SER A 10 -2.10 0.73 16.77
N ASN A 11 -0.81 0.66 17.10
CA ASN A 11 0.23 0.74 16.09
C ASN A 11 0.39 -0.63 15.42
N ILE A 12 0.44 -0.61 14.09
CA ILE A 12 0.77 -1.76 13.26
C ILE A 12 1.96 -1.40 12.38
N CYS A 13 2.61 -2.42 11.82
CA CYS A 13 3.71 -2.25 10.87
C CYS A 13 3.25 -2.67 9.48
N GLU A 14 3.43 -1.80 8.49
CA GLU A 14 3.13 -2.05 7.07
C GLU A 14 4.44 -2.25 6.31
N CYS A 15 4.55 -3.38 5.61
CA CYS A 15 5.61 -3.66 4.66
C CYS A 15 5.04 -3.57 3.24
N LEU A 16 5.46 -2.56 2.49
CA LEU A 16 5.09 -2.35 1.10
C LEU A 16 6.20 -2.87 0.19
N VAL A 17 5.84 -3.71 -0.77
CA VAL A 17 6.72 -4.19 -1.84
C VAL A 17 6.17 -3.68 -3.16
N LEU A 18 6.77 -2.60 -3.67
CA LEU A 18 6.47 -2.05 -4.99
C LEU A 18 7.39 -2.71 -6.01
N ILE A 19 6.84 -3.18 -7.13
CA ILE A 19 7.60 -3.84 -8.18
C ILE A 19 7.32 -3.24 -9.55
N GLN A 20 8.34 -3.19 -10.37
CA GLN A 20 8.24 -2.99 -11.81
C GLN A 20 8.61 -4.32 -12.48
N VAL A 21 7.60 -4.97 -13.02
CA VAL A 21 7.76 -6.15 -13.87
C VAL A 21 8.43 -5.74 -15.18
N ALA A 22 9.27 -6.61 -15.75
CA ALA A 22 9.95 -6.33 -17.01
C ALA A 22 9.00 -6.30 -18.23
N ASP A 23 9.34 -5.50 -19.23
CA ASP A 23 8.46 -5.24 -20.39
C ASP A 23 8.18 -6.48 -21.26
N ASP A 24 9.05 -7.50 -21.20
CA ASP A 24 8.93 -8.76 -21.91
C ASP A 24 8.13 -9.84 -21.14
N VAL A 25 7.74 -9.55 -19.90
CA VAL A 25 6.92 -10.44 -19.07
C VAL A 25 5.44 -10.25 -19.39
N SER A 26 4.74 -11.35 -19.65
CA SER A 26 3.31 -11.33 -19.94
C SER A 26 2.46 -10.93 -18.71
N ALA A 27 1.22 -10.52 -18.94
CA ALA A 27 0.29 -10.18 -17.85
C ALA A 27 0.05 -11.36 -16.89
N GLU A 28 -0.08 -12.58 -17.43
CA GLU A 28 -0.24 -13.80 -16.63
C GLU A 28 0.99 -14.06 -15.75
N GLU A 29 2.19 -13.93 -16.31
CA GLU A 29 3.43 -14.09 -15.54
C GLU A 29 3.65 -12.98 -14.50
N ALA A 30 3.13 -11.78 -14.75
CA ALA A 30 3.12 -10.68 -13.80
C ALA A 30 2.18 -10.99 -12.62
N GLU A 31 0.98 -11.49 -12.90
CA GLU A 31 0.03 -11.96 -11.87
C GLU A 31 0.61 -13.12 -11.05
N GLU A 32 1.25 -14.10 -11.70
CA GLU A 32 1.98 -15.16 -10.99
C GLU A 32 3.07 -14.61 -10.07
N THR A 33 3.78 -13.58 -10.53
CA THR A 33 4.86 -12.93 -9.76
C THR A 33 4.30 -12.26 -8.50
N VAL A 34 3.19 -11.53 -8.64
CA VAL A 34 2.47 -10.95 -7.49
C VAL A 34 1.93 -12.05 -6.57
N GLY A 35 1.37 -13.13 -7.12
CA GLY A 35 0.88 -14.28 -6.36
C GLY A 35 1.98 -14.97 -5.55
N ARG A 36 3.17 -15.16 -6.14
CA ARG A 36 4.34 -15.70 -5.44
C ARG A 36 4.80 -14.78 -4.31
N LEU A 37 4.91 -13.48 -4.58
CA LEU A 37 5.24 -12.48 -3.54
C LEU A 37 4.23 -12.54 -2.40
N TRP A 38 2.94 -12.44 -2.70
CA TRP A 38 1.87 -12.50 -1.73
C TRP A 38 1.89 -13.81 -0.90
N SER A 39 2.25 -14.94 -1.52
CA SER A 39 2.39 -16.22 -0.83
C SER A 39 3.52 -16.25 0.22
N ALA A 40 4.44 -15.29 0.19
CA ALA A 40 5.51 -15.17 1.19
C ALA A 40 4.95 -15.08 2.62
N GLN A 41 3.73 -14.57 2.79
CA GLN A 41 3.05 -14.54 4.09
C GLN A 41 2.95 -15.91 4.78
N TYR A 42 2.97 -17.00 4.01
CA TYR A 42 2.91 -18.37 4.51
C TYR A 42 4.28 -19.00 4.75
N ARG A 43 5.37 -18.29 4.42
CA ARG A 43 6.76 -18.77 4.56
C ARG A 43 7.36 -18.45 5.93
N ALA A 44 6.76 -17.51 6.65
CA ALA A 44 7.16 -17.11 8.00
C ALA A 44 5.95 -16.66 8.82
N PRO A 45 5.94 -16.91 10.15
CA PRO A 45 4.88 -16.43 11.02
C PRO A 45 4.90 -14.90 11.16
N GLY A 46 3.79 -14.33 11.65
CA GLY A 46 3.72 -12.92 12.08
C GLY A 46 2.92 -12.00 11.16
N THR A 47 2.65 -12.41 9.91
CA THR A 47 1.76 -11.67 9.01
C THR A 47 0.33 -11.73 9.52
N LEU A 48 -0.32 -10.58 9.69
CA LEU A 48 -1.73 -10.46 10.08
C LEU A 48 -2.65 -10.54 8.86
N CYS A 49 -2.27 -9.86 7.78
CA CYS A 49 -2.94 -9.90 6.49
C CYS A 49 -1.98 -9.44 5.38
N ALA A 50 -2.28 -9.81 4.13
CA ALA A 50 -1.53 -9.37 2.97
C ALA A 50 -2.44 -9.18 1.76
N PHE A 51 -2.12 -8.20 0.94
CA PHE A 51 -2.87 -7.85 -0.27
C PHE A 51 -1.91 -7.53 -1.40
N GLY A 52 -2.31 -7.79 -2.64
CA GLY A 52 -1.49 -7.45 -3.79
C GLY A 52 -2.31 -7.26 -5.05
N GLY A 53 -1.73 -6.57 -6.02
CA GLY A 53 -2.34 -6.43 -7.33
C GLY A 53 -1.63 -5.42 -8.22
N ALA A 54 -2.23 -5.23 -9.39
CA ALA A 54 -1.71 -4.39 -10.46
C ALA A 54 -2.08 -2.92 -10.29
N HIS A 55 -1.21 -2.07 -10.84
CA HIS A 55 -1.38 -0.62 -10.87
C HIS A 55 -2.71 -0.23 -11.53
N LEU A 56 -3.37 0.75 -10.93
CA LEU A 56 -4.59 1.35 -11.45
C LEU A 56 -4.24 2.47 -12.44
N ALA A 57 -4.27 2.12 -13.73
CA ALA A 57 -4.19 3.10 -14.81
C ALA A 57 -5.29 4.17 -14.68
N ASN A 58 -5.01 5.37 -15.19
CA ASN A 58 -5.93 6.53 -15.19
C ASN A 58 -6.29 7.09 -13.80
N THR A 59 -5.44 6.87 -12.80
CA THR A 59 -5.57 7.55 -11.50
C THR A 59 -4.94 8.95 -11.56
N PRO A 60 -5.61 10.00 -11.04
CA PRO A 60 -5.05 11.35 -11.00
C PRO A 60 -3.67 11.36 -10.33
N GLY A 61 -2.68 12.02 -10.93
CA GLY A 61 -1.31 12.07 -10.40
C GLY A 61 -0.40 10.91 -10.81
N SER A 62 -0.91 9.90 -11.52
CA SER A 62 -0.12 8.76 -12.03
C SER A 62 1.04 9.18 -12.95
N THR A 63 0.91 10.32 -13.65
CA THR A 63 1.97 10.89 -14.50
C THR A 63 2.83 11.95 -13.81
N ALA A 64 2.43 12.43 -12.62
CA ALA A 64 3.09 13.54 -11.93
C ALA A 64 4.22 13.07 -10.99
N THR A 65 4.13 11.83 -10.50
CA THR A 65 5.18 11.18 -9.71
C THR A 65 5.83 10.07 -10.55
N SER A 66 7.16 9.99 -10.60
CA SER A 66 7.98 9.11 -11.46
C SER A 66 7.93 7.61 -11.10
N SER A 67 6.79 7.10 -10.66
CA SER A 67 6.61 5.73 -10.22
C SER A 67 6.51 4.81 -11.44
N ASN A 68 7.62 4.18 -11.82
CA ASN A 68 7.63 3.13 -12.85
C ASN A 68 7.09 1.77 -12.34
N TYR A 69 6.58 1.71 -11.10
CA TYR A 69 6.02 0.48 -10.55
C TYR A 69 4.76 0.07 -11.31
N THR A 70 4.62 -1.24 -11.51
CA THR A 70 3.47 -1.85 -12.19
C THR A 70 2.58 -2.62 -11.23
N HIS A 71 3.10 -3.07 -10.09
CA HIS A 71 2.34 -3.83 -9.10
C HIS A 71 2.82 -3.52 -7.67
N ALA A 72 2.02 -3.89 -6.69
CA ALA A 72 2.40 -3.86 -5.28
C ALA A 72 1.91 -5.10 -4.53
N VAL A 73 2.62 -5.44 -3.46
CA VAL A 73 2.16 -6.34 -2.40
C VAL A 73 2.39 -5.66 -1.06
N ARG A 74 1.37 -5.62 -0.21
CA ARG A 74 1.49 -5.21 1.18
C ARG A 74 1.38 -6.39 2.12
N PHE A 75 2.13 -6.33 3.21
CA PHE A 75 2.00 -7.20 4.37
C PHE A 75 1.82 -6.35 5.61
N ARG A 76 0.94 -6.77 6.51
CA ARG A 76 0.75 -6.13 7.80
C ARG A 76 1.24 -7.01 8.94
N PHE A 77 1.87 -6.41 9.93
CA PHE A 77 2.36 -7.06 11.14
C PHE A 77 1.89 -6.31 12.40
N GLY A 78 1.81 -7.03 13.51
CA GLY A 78 1.48 -6.43 14.81
C GLY A 78 2.60 -5.59 15.43
N SER A 79 3.82 -5.66 14.90
CA SER A 79 4.97 -4.89 15.36
C SER A 79 6.09 -4.85 14.32
N GLN A 80 6.98 -3.85 14.43
CA GLN A 80 8.23 -3.79 13.67
C GLN A 80 9.06 -5.08 13.81
N ALA A 81 9.20 -5.63 15.03
CA ALA A 81 10.01 -6.83 15.27
C ALA A 81 9.47 -8.07 14.52
N ALA A 82 8.15 -8.21 14.40
CA ALA A 82 7.55 -9.28 13.60
C ALA A 82 7.85 -9.09 12.10
N ALA A 83 7.79 -7.85 11.61
CA ALA A 83 8.13 -7.53 10.22
C ALA A 83 9.62 -7.80 9.92
N ASP A 84 10.52 -7.42 10.83
CA ASP A 84 11.96 -7.67 10.70
C ASP A 84 12.28 -9.18 10.72
N SER A 85 11.60 -9.95 11.57
CA SER A 85 11.72 -11.41 11.60
C SER A 85 11.23 -12.05 10.30
N PHE A 86 10.10 -11.59 9.77
CA PHE A 86 9.58 -12.00 8.47
C PHE A 86 10.58 -11.70 7.35
N LEU A 87 11.11 -10.48 7.29
CA LEU A 87 12.08 -10.08 6.28
C LEU A 87 13.41 -10.80 6.44
N SER A 88 13.82 -11.19 7.64
CA SER A 88 15.07 -11.93 7.85
C SER A 88 14.95 -13.43 7.54
N ASN A 89 13.73 -13.94 7.32
CA ASN A 89 13.52 -15.36 7.03
C ASN A 89 14.09 -15.75 5.67
N ALA A 90 14.88 -16.82 5.62
CA ALA A 90 15.57 -17.26 4.40
C ALA A 90 14.63 -17.63 3.24
N ALA A 91 13.46 -18.23 3.54
CA ALA A 91 12.47 -18.57 2.52
C ALA A 91 11.79 -17.30 1.97
N VAL A 92 11.46 -16.34 2.84
CA VAL A 92 10.95 -15.02 2.43
C VAL A 92 11.98 -14.28 1.57
N GLN A 93 13.24 -14.22 1.99
CA GLN A 93 14.32 -13.59 1.22
C GLN A 93 14.49 -14.23 -0.16
N THR A 94 14.39 -15.56 -0.24
CA THR A 94 14.43 -16.29 -1.52
C THR A 94 13.28 -15.87 -2.44
N CYS A 95 12.05 -15.82 -1.91
CA CYS A 95 10.88 -15.36 -2.65
C CYS A 95 10.99 -13.90 -3.08
N LEU A 96 11.50 -13.01 -2.21
CA LEU A 96 11.65 -11.59 -2.53
C LEU A 96 12.74 -11.36 -3.58
N THR A 97 13.80 -12.18 -3.62
CA THR A 97 14.99 -11.95 -4.47
C THR A 97 15.12 -12.94 -5.63
N LYS A 98 15.54 -14.19 -5.34
CA LYS A 98 15.95 -15.18 -6.33
C LYS A 98 14.82 -15.57 -7.27
N ASP A 99 13.64 -15.81 -6.72
CA ASP A 99 12.50 -16.32 -7.50
C ASP A 99 11.95 -15.30 -8.51
N LEU A 100 12.34 -14.03 -8.37
CA LEU A 100 11.78 -12.91 -9.12
C LEU A 100 12.84 -12.13 -9.91
N ALA A 101 14.12 -12.39 -9.71
CA ALA A 101 15.20 -11.60 -10.28
C ALA A 101 15.15 -11.51 -11.82
N SER A 102 14.69 -12.56 -12.50
CA SER A 102 14.55 -12.56 -13.96
C SER A 102 13.26 -11.92 -14.48
N LYS A 103 12.30 -11.60 -13.61
CA LYS A 103 10.98 -11.07 -13.99
C LYS A 103 10.80 -9.59 -13.64
N LEU A 104 11.71 -9.01 -12.85
CA LEU A 104 11.59 -7.64 -12.34
C LEU A 104 12.68 -6.74 -12.93
N GLN A 105 12.28 -5.56 -13.40
CA GLN A 105 13.19 -4.46 -13.71
C GLN A 105 13.65 -3.74 -12.43
N SER A 106 12.71 -3.45 -11.52
CA SER A 106 13.00 -2.78 -10.26
C SER A 106 12.07 -3.23 -9.13
N ARG A 107 12.52 -3.03 -7.89
CA ARG A 107 11.75 -3.30 -6.69
C ARG A 107 12.11 -2.29 -5.60
N LYS A 108 11.09 -1.80 -4.89
CA LYS A 108 11.26 -1.01 -3.67
C LYS A 108 10.51 -1.67 -2.52
N LEU A 109 11.21 -1.84 -1.40
CA LEU A 109 10.61 -2.24 -0.14
C LEU A 109 10.55 -1.04 0.79
N VAL A 110 9.41 -0.83 1.44
CA VAL A 110 9.20 0.24 2.42
C VAL A 110 8.53 -0.33 3.66
N LEU A 111 9.10 -0.04 4.81
CA LEU A 111 8.60 -0.48 6.11
C LEU A 111 8.31 0.76 6.97
N PHE A 112 7.12 0.82 7.56
CA PHE A 112 6.75 1.91 8.47
C PHE A 112 5.72 1.44 9.50
N GLU A 113 5.73 2.07 10.66
CA GLU A 113 4.71 1.87 11.69
C GLU A 113 3.71 3.02 11.69
N GLY A 114 2.44 2.71 11.90
CA GLY A 114 1.40 3.73 11.95
C GLY A 114 0.15 3.27 12.69
N PRO A 115 -0.70 4.23 13.09
CA PRO A 115 -1.87 3.93 13.90
C PRO A 115 -3.03 3.44 13.04
N VAL A 116 -3.74 2.42 13.51
CA VAL A 116 -5.07 1.99 13.04
C VAL A 116 -6.06 1.97 14.19
N ALA A 117 -7.37 1.89 13.92
CA ALA A 117 -8.35 1.70 14.98
C ALA A 117 -8.05 0.43 15.78
N SER A 118 -8.20 0.49 17.11
CA SER A 118 -7.83 -0.61 18.01
C SER A 118 -8.95 -1.64 18.16
N ASP A 119 -9.46 -2.10 17.03
CA ASP A 119 -10.45 -3.18 16.91
C ASP A 119 -9.93 -4.28 15.98
N LEU A 120 -10.52 -5.47 16.09
CA LEU A 120 -10.02 -6.65 15.40
C LEU A 120 -10.21 -6.53 13.88
N GLU A 121 -11.31 -5.92 13.46
CA GLU A 121 -11.64 -5.69 12.06
C GLU A 121 -10.59 -4.79 11.40
N ALA A 122 -10.25 -3.68 12.04
CA ALA A 122 -9.24 -2.73 11.59
C ALA A 122 -7.82 -3.30 11.62
N ILE A 123 -7.44 -4.05 12.66
CA ILE A 123 -6.09 -4.62 12.78
C ILE A 123 -5.88 -5.73 11.75
N PHE A 124 -6.84 -6.65 11.62
CA PHE A 124 -6.72 -7.85 10.77
C PHE A 124 -7.30 -7.67 9.37
N CYS A 125 -7.83 -6.48 9.02
CA CYS A 125 -8.51 -6.20 7.75
C CYS A 125 -9.63 -7.22 7.47
N ARG A 126 -10.57 -7.39 8.40
CA ARG A 126 -11.68 -8.34 8.30
C ARG A 126 -13.00 -7.64 8.01
N GLY A 127 -13.83 -8.28 7.19
CA GLY A 127 -15.13 -7.76 6.74
C GLY A 127 -15.22 -7.78 5.22
N SER A 128 -16.45 -7.83 4.69
CA SER A 128 -16.68 -7.88 3.23
C SER A 128 -16.14 -6.66 2.49
N GLU A 129 -16.02 -5.52 3.18
CA GLU A 129 -15.42 -4.29 2.67
C GLU A 129 -13.91 -4.43 2.38
N TRP A 130 -13.25 -5.48 2.89
CA TRP A 130 -11.84 -5.77 2.66
C TRP A 130 -11.59 -6.74 1.50
N ASP A 131 -12.62 -7.42 0.99
CA ASP A 131 -12.48 -8.48 -0.03
C ASP A 131 -12.11 -7.93 -1.42
N SER A 132 -12.44 -6.66 -1.70
CA SER A 132 -12.15 -6.00 -2.98
C SER A 132 -11.99 -4.50 -2.81
N GLY A 133 -11.50 -3.80 -3.83
CA GLY A 133 -11.38 -2.35 -3.83
C GLY A 133 -10.00 -1.89 -4.25
N ALA A 134 -9.60 -0.69 -3.82
CA ALA A 134 -8.34 -0.08 -4.21
C ALA A 134 -7.50 0.29 -2.98
N GLU A 135 -6.18 0.27 -3.16
CA GLU A 135 -5.22 0.83 -2.21
C GLU A 135 -4.38 1.90 -2.87
N HIS A 136 -4.01 2.88 -2.06
CA HIS A 136 -3.16 3.97 -2.48
C HIS A 136 -2.01 4.14 -1.51
N ILE A 137 -0.82 4.26 -2.09
CA ILE A 137 0.44 4.45 -1.42
C ILE A 137 0.96 5.83 -1.79
N PHE A 138 1.19 6.66 -0.77
CA PHE A 138 2.11 7.76 -0.86
C PHE A 138 3.44 7.40 -0.19
N ILE A 139 4.55 7.69 -0.86
CA ILE A 139 5.87 7.81 -0.22
C ILE A 139 6.25 9.28 -0.30
N PHE A 140 6.52 9.87 0.86
CA PHE A 140 6.78 11.29 1.01
C PHE A 140 8.25 11.57 1.24
N LYS A 141 8.69 12.75 0.83
CA LYS A 141 9.92 13.38 1.29
C LYS A 141 9.58 14.62 2.11
N ALA A 142 10.11 14.68 3.32
CA ALA A 142 10.01 15.88 4.15
C ALA A 142 10.82 17.01 3.51
N THR A 143 10.26 18.21 3.51
CA THR A 143 11.00 19.39 3.03
C THR A 143 12.06 19.79 4.06
N PRO A 144 13.21 20.37 3.65
CA PRO A 144 14.32 20.66 4.56
C PRO A 144 13.94 21.59 5.72
N GLN A 145 12.93 22.44 5.55
CA GLN A 145 12.48 23.42 6.53
C GLN A 145 11.41 22.86 7.48
N ALA A 146 10.80 21.72 7.16
CA ALA A 146 9.73 21.15 7.96
C ALA A 146 10.27 20.48 9.23
N THR A 147 9.65 20.79 10.35
CA THR A 147 9.86 20.07 11.61
C THR A 147 9.15 18.71 11.57
N SER A 148 9.62 17.76 12.37
CA SER A 148 8.94 16.45 12.52
C SER A 148 7.46 16.61 12.90
N ARG A 149 7.15 17.59 13.76
CA ARG A 149 5.78 17.87 14.19
C ARG A 149 4.90 18.34 13.03
N GLU A 150 5.40 19.22 12.17
CA GLU A 150 4.64 19.70 11.01
C GLU A 150 4.35 18.58 10.01
N VAL A 151 5.33 17.70 9.78
CA VAL A 151 5.13 16.50 8.95
C VAL A 151 4.07 15.59 9.56
N ASP A 152 4.19 15.27 10.85
CA ASP A 152 3.22 14.39 11.53
C ASP A 152 1.81 14.96 11.53
N GLU A 153 1.64 16.24 11.82
CA GLU A 153 0.33 16.89 11.79
C GLU A 153 -0.26 16.95 10.38
N HIS A 154 0.57 17.19 9.36
CA HIS A 154 0.11 17.16 7.97
C HIS A 154 -0.37 15.76 7.55
N LEU A 155 0.38 14.71 7.89
CA LEU A 155 -0.03 13.33 7.59
C LEU A 155 -1.31 12.94 8.34
N LYS A 156 -1.48 13.35 9.60
CA LYS A 156 -2.73 13.15 10.35
C LYS A 156 -3.91 13.85 9.69
N GLN A 157 -3.73 15.08 9.21
CA GLN A 157 -4.77 15.83 8.50
C GLN A 157 -5.14 15.15 7.18
N LEU A 158 -4.15 14.66 6.43
CA LEU A 158 -4.38 13.93 5.17
C LEU A 158 -5.10 12.60 5.42
N ALA A 159 -4.74 11.87 6.47
CA ALA A 159 -5.42 10.65 6.89
C ALA A 159 -6.86 10.91 7.31
N ALA A 160 -7.10 11.94 8.14
CA ALA A 160 -8.44 12.35 8.53
C ALA A 160 -9.29 12.80 7.32
N LEU A 161 -8.67 13.45 6.33
CA LEU A 161 -9.34 13.81 5.08
C LEU A 161 -9.75 12.56 4.29
N ALA A 162 -8.86 11.57 4.17
CA ALA A 162 -9.13 10.31 3.50
C ALA A 162 -10.29 9.54 4.15
N GLU A 163 -10.28 9.40 5.48
CA GLU A 163 -11.32 8.70 6.26
C GLU A 163 -12.61 9.53 6.44
N SER A 164 -12.63 10.79 6.00
CA SER A 164 -13.84 11.63 6.09
C SER A 164 -14.93 11.18 5.13
N SER A 165 -16.17 11.62 5.37
CA SER A 165 -17.30 11.36 4.46
C SER A 165 -17.11 11.96 3.05
N LEU A 166 -16.15 12.87 2.86
CA LEU A 166 -15.83 13.44 1.56
C LEU A 166 -15.07 12.46 0.65
N ALA A 167 -14.14 11.69 1.23
CA ALA A 167 -13.30 10.74 0.49
C ALA A 167 -13.74 9.29 0.69
N GLY A 168 -14.18 8.92 1.89
CA GLY A 168 -14.76 7.62 2.20
C GLY A 168 -13.75 6.48 2.21
N ALA A 169 -12.50 6.74 2.61
CA ALA A 169 -11.54 5.67 2.87
C ALA A 169 -12.02 4.80 4.04
N LEU A 170 -11.80 3.49 3.93
CA LEU A 170 -12.08 2.54 5.01
C LEU A 170 -11.07 2.67 6.14
N GLN A 171 -9.80 2.92 5.79
CA GLN A 171 -8.71 3.03 6.73
C GLN A 171 -7.51 3.72 6.10
N THR A 172 -6.81 4.52 6.90
CA THR A 172 -5.49 5.06 6.59
C THR A 172 -4.48 4.69 7.67
N THR A 173 -3.32 4.21 7.25
CA THR A 173 -2.11 4.07 8.07
C THR A 173 -1.05 5.03 7.54
N HIS A 174 -0.35 5.75 8.41
CA HIS A 174 0.77 6.60 8.02
C HIS A 174 1.85 6.62 9.09
N GLY A 175 3.10 6.89 8.69
CA GLY A 175 4.20 7.01 9.63
C GLY A 175 5.56 7.20 8.97
N LYS A 176 6.58 7.29 9.82
CA LYS A 176 7.97 7.41 9.40
C LYS A 176 8.47 6.06 8.86
N ILE A 177 9.19 6.11 7.76
CA ILE A 177 9.83 4.92 7.18
C ILE A 177 10.98 4.49 8.10
N SER A 178 10.89 3.26 8.63
CA SER A 178 11.90 2.64 9.50
C SER A 178 12.98 1.92 8.71
N SER A 179 12.61 1.36 7.55
CA SER A 179 13.52 0.68 6.63
C SER A 179 13.04 0.84 5.19
N SER A 180 14.00 1.02 4.28
CA SER A 180 13.74 0.98 2.84
C SER A 180 14.93 0.36 2.11
N SER A 181 14.65 -0.45 1.09
CA SER A 181 15.70 -1.19 0.37
C SER A 181 15.97 -0.69 -1.06
N TYR A 182 17.19 -0.97 -1.53
CA TYR A 182 17.76 -1.06 -2.89
C TYR A 182 17.62 0.10 -3.89
N GLU A 183 16.67 1.02 -3.72
CA GLU A 183 16.63 2.27 -4.48
C GLU A 183 16.23 3.40 -3.53
N ASP A 184 17.23 3.98 -2.86
CA ASP A 184 17.03 5.06 -1.90
C ASP A 184 16.68 6.36 -2.64
N SER A 185 15.37 6.55 -2.85
CA SER A 185 14.79 7.76 -3.43
C SER A 185 14.63 8.89 -2.40
N GLY A 186 15.11 8.73 -1.15
CA GLY A 186 15.02 9.75 -0.10
C GLY A 186 13.62 9.86 0.54
N GLY A 187 12.85 8.78 0.54
CA GLY A 187 11.55 8.72 1.21
C GLY A 187 11.70 8.75 2.72
N THR A 188 10.97 9.64 3.40
CA THR A 188 11.04 9.80 4.86
C THR A 188 9.79 9.26 5.56
N HIS A 189 8.64 9.33 4.91
CA HIS A 189 7.36 8.88 5.46
C HIS A 189 6.56 8.15 4.40
N ALA A 190 5.61 7.33 4.84
CA ALA A 190 4.66 6.65 3.97
C ALA A 190 3.24 6.78 4.51
N MET A 191 2.28 6.69 3.61
CA MET A 191 0.87 6.57 3.91
C MET A 191 0.25 5.53 2.99
N LEU A 192 -0.50 4.60 3.58
CA LEU A 192 -1.31 3.60 2.90
C LEU A 192 -2.77 3.90 3.20
N THR A 193 -3.60 4.00 2.17
CA THR A 193 -5.03 4.26 2.30
C THR A 193 -5.84 3.22 1.54
N ARG A 194 -6.84 2.66 2.22
CA ARG A 194 -7.78 1.68 1.67
C ARG A 194 -9.08 2.35 1.28
N PHE A 195 -9.55 2.05 0.07
CA PHE A 195 -10.87 2.45 -0.43
C PHE A 195 -11.66 1.22 -0.87
N GLU A 196 -12.96 1.23 -0.59
CA GLU A 196 -13.88 0.20 -1.06
C GLU A 196 -14.01 0.22 -2.59
N THR A 197 -13.91 1.41 -3.20
CA THR A 197 -14.04 1.59 -4.65
C THR A 197 -12.93 2.45 -5.25
N GLN A 198 -12.56 2.17 -6.50
CA GLN A 198 -11.67 3.03 -7.28
C GLN A 198 -12.22 4.45 -7.44
N LYS A 199 -13.56 4.63 -7.44
CA LYS A 199 -14.19 5.95 -7.55
C LYS A 199 -13.89 6.83 -6.33
N GLN A 200 -13.98 6.27 -5.12
CA GLN A 200 -13.61 6.99 -3.88
C GLN A 200 -12.14 7.39 -3.90
N LEU A 201 -11.25 6.47 -4.27
CA LEU A 201 -9.83 6.76 -4.45
C LEU A 201 -9.61 7.95 -5.41
N GLN A 202 -10.22 7.90 -6.60
CA GLN A 202 -10.06 8.98 -7.57
C GLN A 202 -10.66 10.31 -7.07
N ALA A 203 -11.74 10.28 -6.29
CA ALA A 203 -12.30 11.47 -5.67
C ALA A 203 -11.32 12.07 -4.65
N PHE A 204 -10.74 11.23 -3.79
CA PHE A 204 -9.70 11.62 -2.83
C PHE A 204 -8.50 12.30 -3.51
N LEU A 205 -7.94 11.69 -4.56
CA LEU A 205 -6.76 12.23 -5.25
C LEU A 205 -7.03 13.57 -5.97
N ARG A 206 -8.29 13.89 -6.27
CA ARG A 206 -8.69 15.19 -6.86
C ARG A 206 -8.89 16.28 -5.82
N LEU A 207 -8.90 15.95 -4.52
CA LEU A 207 -9.04 16.95 -3.48
C LEU A 207 -7.83 17.91 -3.49
N PRO A 208 -8.03 19.21 -3.22
CA PRO A 208 -6.94 20.20 -3.31
C PRO A 208 -5.68 19.84 -2.51
N PRO A 209 -5.76 19.29 -1.27
CA PRO A 209 -4.56 18.86 -0.54
C PRO A 209 -3.76 17.77 -1.26
N CYS A 210 -4.43 16.79 -1.88
CA CYS A 210 -3.78 15.73 -2.64
C CYS A 210 -3.19 16.26 -3.94
N ALA A 211 -3.93 17.11 -4.67
CA ALA A 211 -3.44 17.74 -5.89
C ALA A 211 -2.20 18.62 -5.64
N ALA A 212 -2.14 19.32 -4.50
CA ALA A 212 -0.98 20.11 -4.09
C ALA A 212 0.26 19.23 -3.80
N LEU A 213 0.07 18.06 -3.16
CA LEU A 213 1.14 17.08 -2.94
C LEU A 213 1.71 16.53 -4.25
N LEU A 214 0.84 16.26 -5.22
CA LEU A 214 1.19 15.69 -6.53
C LEU A 214 1.85 16.70 -7.46
N SER A 215 1.57 17.99 -7.30
CA SER A 215 2.16 19.09 -8.08
C SER A 215 3.44 19.66 -7.46
N ALA A 216 3.95 19.06 -6.38
CA ALA A 216 5.15 19.48 -5.66
C ALA A 216 5.13 20.97 -5.25
N VAL A 217 3.99 21.46 -4.74
CA VAL A 217 3.88 22.84 -4.24
C VAL A 217 4.89 23.06 -3.10
N ASN A 218 5.78 24.04 -3.27
CA ASN A 218 6.96 24.27 -2.41
C ASN A 218 6.67 24.66 -0.94
N ASN A 219 5.41 24.80 -0.54
CA ASN A 219 5.03 25.29 0.79
C ASN A 219 4.44 24.19 1.71
N LEU A 220 4.44 22.94 1.26
CA LEU A 220 4.00 21.82 2.09
C LEU A 220 5.18 21.27 2.92
N PRO A 221 4.91 20.73 4.13
CA PRO A 221 5.95 20.10 4.94
C PRO A 221 6.50 18.80 4.32
N VAL A 222 5.76 18.24 3.35
CA VAL A 222 6.13 17.06 2.59
C VAL A 222 5.79 17.23 1.11
N SER A 223 6.51 16.50 0.26
CA SER A 223 6.21 16.30 -1.16
C SER A 223 6.01 14.82 -1.45
N ALA A 224 5.13 14.47 -2.38
CA ALA A 224 4.96 13.08 -2.81
C ALA A 224 6.10 12.68 -3.77
N LEU A 225 6.94 11.73 -3.37
CA LEU A 225 7.91 11.09 -4.25
C LEU A 225 7.26 9.98 -5.09
N VAL A 226 6.37 9.23 -4.46
CA VAL A 226 5.60 8.16 -5.09
C VAL A 226 4.14 8.40 -4.76
N SER A 227 3.30 8.33 -5.78
CA SER A 227 1.87 8.14 -5.68
C SER A 227 1.51 6.92 -6.51
N PHE A 228 1.17 5.82 -5.83
CA PHE A 228 0.90 4.55 -6.48
C PHE A 228 -0.46 4.01 -6.03
N ALA A 229 -1.33 3.72 -6.99
CA ALA A 229 -2.62 3.10 -6.76
C ALA A 229 -2.64 1.70 -7.34
N TYR A 230 -3.20 0.74 -6.63
CA TYR A 230 -3.42 -0.61 -7.17
C TYR A 230 -4.77 -1.16 -6.74
N ASN A 231 -5.30 -2.05 -7.57
CA ASN A 231 -6.48 -2.82 -7.19
C ASN A 231 -6.06 -3.95 -6.26
N ILE A 232 -6.87 -4.20 -5.25
CA ILE A 232 -6.83 -5.47 -4.55
C ILE A 232 -7.63 -6.44 -5.40
N ALA A 233 -6.91 -7.32 -6.09
CA ALA A 233 -7.52 -8.49 -6.68
C ALA A 233 -7.71 -9.54 -5.58
N PRO A 234 -8.83 -10.28 -5.54
CA PRO A 234 -8.84 -11.54 -4.80
C PRO A 234 -7.75 -12.42 -5.42
N THR A 235 -6.73 -12.80 -4.64
CA THR A 235 -5.66 -13.70 -5.10
C THR A 235 -6.12 -15.14 -5.30
N ASN A 236 -7.43 -15.37 -5.38
CA ASN A 236 -8.06 -16.62 -5.78
C ASN A 236 -9.28 -16.34 -6.66
N ASN A 237 -9.11 -16.49 -7.96
CA ASN A 237 -10.16 -17.06 -8.80
C ASN A 237 -9.54 -18.07 -9.76
N SER A 238 -9.10 -19.20 -9.21
CA SER A 238 -9.18 -20.48 -9.91
C SER A 238 -10.66 -20.88 -10.10
N ARG A 239 -11.49 -19.98 -10.64
CA ARG A 239 -12.71 -20.38 -11.33
C ARG A 239 -12.28 -20.70 -12.74
N SER A 240 -11.89 -21.95 -12.92
CA SER A 240 -12.04 -22.66 -14.20
C SER A 240 -13.39 -22.27 -14.80
N THR A 241 -13.38 -21.37 -15.76
CA THR A 241 -14.48 -21.21 -16.71
C THR A 241 -14.34 -22.38 -17.69
N SER A 242 -14.69 -23.56 -17.22
CA SER A 242 -15.00 -24.66 -18.14
C SER A 242 -16.22 -24.21 -18.95
N PRO A 243 -16.15 -24.17 -20.29
CA PRO A 243 -17.33 -23.91 -21.07
C PRO A 243 -18.28 -25.09 -20.86
N GLN A 244 -19.46 -24.82 -20.30
CA GLN A 244 -20.56 -25.78 -20.37
C GLN A 244 -20.86 -26.00 -21.85
N SER A 245 -20.39 -27.13 -22.36
CA SER A 245 -20.85 -27.70 -23.61
C SER A 245 -22.31 -28.09 -23.38
N ASN A 246 -23.21 -27.35 -24.02
CA ASN A 246 -24.58 -27.80 -24.21
C ASN A 246 -24.53 -29.06 -25.09
N LEU A 247 -24.74 -30.21 -24.47
CA LEU A 247 -25.11 -31.44 -25.14
C LEU A 247 -26.44 -31.92 -24.55
N LEU A 248 -27.39 -32.07 -25.48
CA LEU A 248 -28.77 -32.60 -25.40
C LEU A 248 -29.86 -31.59 -25.02
#